data_AF-A0A6C0M028-F1
#
_entry.id   AF-A0A6C0M028-F1
#
_cell.length_a   1.000
_cell.length_b   1.000
_cell.length_c   1.000
_cell.angle_alpha   90.00
_cell.angle_beta   90.00
_cell.angle_gamma   90.00
#
_symmetry.space_group_name_H-M   'P 1'
#
loop_
_entity.id
_entity.type
_entity.pdbx_description
1 polymer ?
#
loop_
_entity_poly.entity_id
_entity_poly.type
_entity_poly.pdbx_seq_one_letter_code
_entity_poly.pdbx_strand_id
1 'polypeptide(L)'
;MQWKDMNDDWNQTIIISEIEHIKSFINPMSIISKDTSSDSFSILNDDIIQSKEAIDNTILSIDFTKCDPLQLIEYQLKLVNYLLKLFKINRLNSISDYEPYFIWISKSSEHLALSIHQPINRTKYNNLMRSSYKFCNKKSDCQSHYGFLFQKKTKCCINDHYVHNKIVSDIDNLLEYLKRNIHLNQTKVVIETELKKGLETINYVINHMYQELSSFMLYLGKSKYNVKDFYRFGSYNHK
;
A
#
# COMPACT_ATOMS: atom_id res chain seq x y z
N MET A 1 14.14 -15.55 26.97
CA MET A 1 15.07 -14.91 26.02
C MET A 1 15.43 -13.57 26.64
N GLN A 2 16.54 -13.52 27.37
CA GLN A 2 17.04 -12.27 27.96
C GLN A 2 17.62 -11.44 26.82
N TRP A 3 17.13 -10.22 26.65
CA TRP A 3 17.77 -9.24 25.77
C TRP A 3 19.17 -8.99 26.33
N LYS A 4 20.21 -9.38 25.59
CA LYS A 4 21.58 -9.00 25.93
C LYS A 4 21.68 -7.47 25.87
N ASP A 5 22.50 -6.92 26.74
CA ASP A 5 22.76 -5.48 26.85
C ASP A 5 23.10 -4.92 25.45
N MET A 6 22.39 -3.88 25.02
CA MET A 6 22.68 -3.20 23.75
C MET A 6 24.08 -2.58 23.72
N ASN A 7 24.72 -2.45 24.89
CA ASN A 7 26.10 -2.01 25.02
C ASN A 7 27.12 -3.15 24.94
N ASP A 8 26.73 -4.39 24.65
CA ASP A 8 27.73 -5.43 24.39
C ASP A 8 28.52 -5.13 23.10
N ASP A 9 29.82 -5.41 23.14
CA ASP A 9 30.75 -5.10 22.05
C ASP A 9 30.32 -5.72 20.71
N TRP A 10 29.63 -6.87 20.75
CA TRP A 10 29.18 -7.56 19.56
C TRP A 10 28.03 -6.80 18.87
N ASN A 11 27.05 -6.33 19.63
CA ASN A 11 25.94 -5.51 19.15
C ASN A 11 26.46 -4.17 18.61
N GLN A 12 27.40 -3.53 19.31
CA GLN A 12 28.01 -2.29 18.83
C GLN A 12 28.77 -2.51 17.51
N THR A 13 29.50 -3.62 17.38
CA THR A 13 30.22 -3.97 16.16
C THR A 13 29.27 -4.20 14.98
N ILE A 14 28.15 -4.89 15.20
CA ILE A 14 27.12 -5.11 14.16
C ILE A 14 26.54 -3.76 13.71
N ILE A 15 26.12 -2.92 14.66
CA ILE A 15 25.55 -1.59 14.39
C ILE A 15 26.54 -0.73 13.60
N ILE A 16 27.82 -0.71 13.98
CA ILE A 16 28.86 0.04 13.28
C ILE A 16 29.01 -0.47 11.84
N SER A 17 29.08 -1.79 11.64
CA SER A 17 29.21 -2.36 10.29
C SER A 17 28.03 -2.03 9.38
N GLU A 18 26.82 -1.96 9.95
CA GLU A 18 25.59 -1.66 9.22
C GLU A 18 25.50 -0.17 8.88
N ILE A 19 25.95 0.71 9.78
CA ILE A 19 26.09 2.15 9.52
C ILE A 19 27.12 2.39 8.41
N GLU A 20 28.26 1.70 8.42
CA GLU A 20 29.27 1.83 7.36
C GLU A 20 28.76 1.33 6.01
N HIS A 21 28.04 0.20 6.01
CA HIS A 21 27.39 -0.29 4.81
C HIS A 21 26.39 0.73 4.27
N ILE A 22 25.50 1.29 5.11
CA ILE A 22 24.54 2.33 4.70
C ILE A 22 25.25 3.58 4.16
N LYS A 23 26.31 4.04 4.82
CA LYS A 23 27.12 5.19 4.36
C LYS A 23 27.75 4.93 2.98
N SER A 24 28.12 3.69 2.67
CA SER A 24 28.65 3.33 1.35
C SER A 24 27.62 3.41 0.22
N PHE A 25 26.32 3.27 0.52
CA PHE A 25 25.24 3.47 -0.45
C PHE A 25 24.88 4.94 -0.64
N ILE A 26 25.23 5.79 0.33
CA ILE A 26 24.97 7.23 0.30
C ILE A 26 26.29 7.93 -0.08
N ASN A 27 26.69 7.84 -1.35
CA ASN A 27 27.80 8.64 -1.85
C ASN A 27 27.42 10.14 -1.81
N PRO A 28 28.34 11.08 -1.49
CA PRO A 28 27.99 12.43 -1.07
C PRO A 28 27.60 13.29 -2.27
N MET A 29 26.30 13.36 -2.56
CA MET A 29 25.77 14.46 -3.35
C MET A 29 25.87 15.74 -2.51
N SER A 30 26.69 16.66 -3.01
CA SER A 30 26.94 18.03 -2.54
C SER A 30 25.90 18.58 -1.56
N ILE A 31 26.33 18.74 -0.31
CA ILE A 31 25.61 19.45 0.74
C ILE A 31 25.54 20.93 0.34
N ILE A 32 24.38 21.37 -0.14
CA ILE A 32 24.00 22.79 -0.06
C ILE A 32 23.19 22.92 1.23
N SER A 33 23.84 23.49 2.24
CA SER A 33 23.21 23.88 3.50
C SER A 33 22.27 25.07 3.28
N LYS A 34 21.03 24.96 3.79
CA LYS A 34 20.35 26.05 4.51
C LYS A 34 19.10 25.55 5.26
N ASP A 35 19.30 25.43 6.58
CA ASP A 35 18.46 25.76 7.73
C ASP A 35 16.92 25.68 7.71
N THR A 36 16.46 24.79 8.60
CA THR A 36 15.36 24.90 9.59
C THR A 36 13.92 25.21 9.13
N SER A 37 13.05 24.20 9.19
CA SER A 37 12.03 24.00 10.25
C SER A 37 10.75 23.30 9.72
N SER A 38 10.21 22.42 10.57
CA SER A 38 8.90 21.76 10.53
C SER A 38 8.68 20.57 9.57
N ASP A 39 8.27 19.47 10.22
CA ASP A 39 7.44 18.35 9.75
C ASP A 39 7.27 18.14 8.24
N SER A 40 7.95 17.13 7.71
CA SER A 40 7.35 16.17 6.77
C SER A 40 8.35 15.07 6.44
N PHE A 41 7.82 13.85 6.33
CA PHE A 41 8.47 12.68 5.75
C PHE A 41 8.66 12.90 4.23
N SER A 42 9.49 13.86 3.87
CA SER A 42 10.15 13.94 2.57
C SER A 42 11.53 13.31 2.81
N ILE A 43 11.93 12.24 2.14
CA ILE A 43 12.29 12.21 0.73
C ILE A 43 12.25 10.74 0.29
N LEU A 44 11.33 10.40 -0.61
CA LEU A 44 11.53 9.31 -1.57
C LEU A 44 11.47 9.98 -2.94
N ASN A 45 12.61 10.49 -3.37
CA ASN A 45 12.98 10.90 -4.72
C ASN A 45 11.80 11.23 -5.66
N ASP A 46 11.35 12.48 -5.61
CA ASP A 46 10.83 13.15 -6.79
C ASP A 46 11.98 13.30 -7.80
N ASP A 47 11.99 12.51 -8.88
CA ASP A 47 12.50 12.95 -10.20
C ASP A 47 12.38 11.92 -11.33
N ILE A 48 11.32 11.11 -11.32
CA ILE A 48 10.79 10.58 -12.58
C ILE A 48 9.30 10.86 -12.57
N ILE A 49 8.87 11.90 -13.29
CA ILE A 49 7.56 11.88 -13.93
C ILE A 49 7.59 10.63 -14.79
N GLN A 50 7.15 9.49 -14.27
CA GLN A 50 6.91 8.35 -15.13
C GLN A 50 5.82 8.83 -16.07
N SER A 51 6.19 9.06 -17.32
CA SER A 51 5.24 9.43 -18.36
C SER A 51 4.12 8.39 -18.35
N LYS A 52 2.93 8.79 -18.78
CA LYS A 52 1.80 7.86 -18.97
C LYS A 52 2.26 6.57 -19.68
N GLU A 53 3.04 6.74 -20.74
CA GLU A 53 3.64 5.65 -21.51
C GLU A 53 4.58 4.75 -20.68
N ALA A 54 5.40 5.32 -19.79
CA ALA A 54 6.24 4.54 -18.90
C ALA A 54 5.41 3.68 -17.94
N ILE A 55 4.35 4.22 -17.33
CA ILE A 55 3.45 3.44 -16.44
C ILE A 55 2.73 2.35 -17.23
N ASP A 56 2.17 2.70 -18.38
CA ASP A 56 1.36 1.79 -19.19
C ASP A 56 2.22 0.60 -19.67
N ASN A 57 3.45 0.88 -20.13
CA ASN A 57 4.37 -0.16 -20.59
C ASN A 57 4.98 -0.99 -19.45
N THR A 58 5.12 -0.43 -18.25
CA THR A 58 5.80 -1.12 -17.13
C THR A 58 4.87 -1.84 -16.19
N ILE A 59 3.73 -1.26 -15.79
CA ILE A 59 2.85 -1.82 -14.75
C ILE A 59 1.57 -2.42 -15.36
N LEU A 60 0.90 -1.71 -16.27
CA LEU A 60 -0.38 -2.20 -16.82
C LEU A 60 -0.22 -3.47 -17.67
N SER A 61 0.97 -3.69 -18.22
CA SER A 61 1.34 -4.89 -18.98
C SER A 61 1.68 -6.10 -18.11
N ILE A 62 1.83 -5.92 -16.80
CA ILE A 62 2.25 -7.00 -15.88
C ILE A 62 1.13 -8.01 -15.70
N ASP A 63 1.49 -9.29 -15.87
CA ASP A 63 0.70 -10.42 -15.40
C ASP A 63 0.82 -10.55 -13.88
N PHE A 64 -0.08 -9.89 -13.16
CA PHE A 64 -0.06 -9.83 -11.70
C PHE A 64 -0.16 -11.21 -11.03
N THR A 65 -0.60 -12.26 -11.74
CA THR A 65 -0.69 -13.62 -11.17
C THR A 65 0.69 -14.24 -10.89
N LYS A 66 1.75 -13.65 -11.45
CA LYS A 66 3.15 -14.06 -11.27
C LYS A 66 3.88 -13.26 -10.19
N CYS A 67 3.30 -12.17 -9.71
CA CYS A 67 3.90 -11.33 -8.69
C CYS A 67 3.73 -11.96 -7.31
N ASP A 68 4.72 -11.75 -6.43
CA ASP A 68 4.48 -11.95 -5.00
C ASP A 68 3.61 -10.82 -4.43
N PRO A 69 2.94 -11.03 -3.28
CA PRO A 69 2.03 -10.05 -2.71
C PRO A 69 2.65 -8.67 -2.44
N LEU A 70 3.91 -8.62 -2.01
CA LEU A 70 4.56 -7.35 -1.69
C LEU A 70 4.82 -6.55 -2.97
N GLN A 71 5.35 -7.21 -4.00
CA GLN A 71 5.56 -6.60 -5.31
C GLN A 71 4.24 -6.08 -5.89
N LEU A 72 3.15 -6.85 -5.74
CA LEU A 72 1.85 -6.45 -6.26
C LEU A 72 1.29 -5.23 -5.54
N ILE A 73 1.39 -5.17 -4.21
CA ILE A 73 0.99 -4.01 -3.40
C ILE A 73 1.87 -2.78 -3.73
N GLU A 74 3.16 -2.97 -3.97
CA GLU A 74 4.07 -1.90 -4.39
C GLU A 74 3.64 -1.30 -5.74
N TYR A 75 3.26 -2.13 -6.73
CA TYR A 75 2.73 -1.65 -8.00
C TYR A 75 1.41 -0.90 -7.84
N GLN A 76 0.50 -1.41 -7.00
CA GLN A 76 -0.74 -0.68 -6.66
C GLN A 76 -0.42 0.70 -6.09
N LEU A 77 0.54 0.80 -5.18
CA LEU A 77 0.96 2.07 -4.58
C LEU A 77 1.54 3.04 -5.62
N LYS A 78 2.39 2.55 -6.53
CA LYS A 78 2.94 3.34 -7.65
C LYS A 78 1.83 3.90 -8.54
N LEU A 79 0.84 3.08 -8.90
CA LEU A 79 -0.30 3.52 -9.72
C LEU A 79 -1.14 4.58 -9.00
N VAL A 80 -1.43 4.40 -7.72
CA VAL A 80 -2.24 5.37 -6.96
C VAL A 80 -1.51 6.70 -6.81
N ASN A 81 -0.20 6.67 -6.54
CA ASN A 81 0.63 7.87 -6.50
C ASN A 81 0.66 8.58 -7.86
N TYR A 82 0.76 7.82 -8.95
CA TYR A 82 0.63 8.36 -10.30
C TYR A 82 -0.74 9.02 -10.53
N LEU A 83 -1.85 8.38 -10.13
CA LEU A 83 -3.19 8.95 -10.25
C LEU A 83 -3.38 10.24 -9.42
N LEU A 84 -2.80 10.30 -8.22
CA LEU A 84 -2.79 11.52 -7.39
C LEU A 84 -2.01 12.65 -8.08
N LYS A 85 -0.84 12.35 -8.65
CA LYS A 85 -0.04 13.31 -9.44
C LYS A 85 -0.82 13.78 -10.68
N LEU A 86 -1.42 12.85 -11.42
CA LEU A 86 -2.27 13.13 -12.58
C LEU A 86 -3.44 14.06 -12.21
N PHE A 87 -4.15 13.78 -11.11
CA PHE A 87 -5.23 14.62 -10.61
C PHE A 87 -4.75 16.02 -10.20
N LYS A 88 -3.57 16.14 -9.61
CA LYS A 88 -3.00 17.46 -9.23
C LYS A 88 -2.72 18.33 -10.45
N ILE A 89 -2.21 17.75 -11.54
CA ILE A 89 -1.80 18.47 -12.76
C ILE A 89 -3.00 18.73 -13.67
N ASN A 90 -3.74 17.69 -14.02
CA ASN A 90 -4.76 17.74 -15.07
C ASN A 90 -6.19 17.82 -14.55
N ARG A 91 -6.41 17.61 -13.25
CA ARG A 91 -7.75 17.43 -12.66
C ARG A 91 -8.53 16.33 -13.41
N LEU A 92 -9.85 16.28 -13.20
CA LEU A 92 -10.69 15.33 -13.95
C LEU A 92 -11.03 15.93 -15.31
N ASN A 93 -10.30 15.51 -16.35
CA ASN A 93 -10.61 15.82 -17.74
C ASN A 93 -11.54 14.77 -18.35
N SER A 94 -11.11 13.51 -18.32
CA SER A 94 -11.92 12.36 -18.73
C SER A 94 -11.77 11.21 -17.74
N ILE A 95 -12.84 10.45 -17.52
CA ILE A 95 -12.77 9.22 -16.72
C ILE A 95 -11.85 8.17 -17.37
N SER A 96 -11.74 8.19 -18.69
CA SER A 96 -10.85 7.30 -19.45
C SER A 96 -9.38 7.45 -19.06
N ASP A 97 -9.00 8.60 -18.49
CA ASP A 97 -7.63 8.85 -18.03
C ASP A 97 -7.32 8.15 -16.70
N TYR A 98 -8.35 7.69 -15.97
CA TYR A 98 -8.23 7.06 -14.65
C TYR A 98 -8.64 5.59 -14.67
N GLU A 99 -9.63 5.25 -15.50
CA GLU A 99 -10.29 3.95 -15.51
C GLU A 99 -9.34 2.75 -15.68
N PRO A 100 -8.38 2.74 -16.63
CA PRO A 100 -7.48 1.60 -16.79
C PRO A 100 -6.69 1.28 -15.51
N TYR A 101 -6.23 2.31 -14.80
CA TYR A 101 -5.47 2.17 -13.56
C TYR A 101 -6.35 1.67 -12.42
N PHE A 102 -7.57 2.21 -12.28
CA PHE A 102 -8.53 1.72 -11.29
C PHE A 102 -8.90 0.25 -11.53
N ILE A 103 -9.16 -0.14 -12.79
CA ILE A 103 -9.44 -1.53 -13.15
C ILE A 103 -8.26 -2.44 -12.78
N TRP A 104 -7.04 -2.01 -13.05
CA TRP A 104 -5.84 -2.79 -12.71
C TRP A 104 -5.70 -2.96 -11.19
N ILE A 105 -5.86 -1.87 -10.41
CA ILE A 105 -5.78 -1.92 -8.94
C ILE A 105 -6.92 -2.79 -8.36
N SER A 106 -8.13 -2.70 -8.90
CA SER A 106 -9.27 -3.53 -8.48
C SER A 106 -9.00 -5.01 -8.75
N LYS A 107 -8.59 -5.38 -9.97
CA LYS A 107 -8.30 -6.79 -10.34
C LYS A 107 -7.14 -7.39 -9.55
N SER A 108 -6.05 -6.64 -9.37
CA SER A 108 -4.92 -7.09 -8.55
C SER A 108 -5.31 -7.22 -7.07
N SER A 109 -6.17 -6.34 -6.55
CA SER A 109 -6.71 -6.46 -5.20
C SER A 109 -7.66 -7.65 -5.06
N GLU A 110 -8.49 -7.95 -6.06
CA GLU A 110 -9.31 -9.16 -6.08
C GLU A 110 -8.45 -10.42 -6.04
N HIS A 111 -7.38 -10.48 -6.84
CA HIS A 111 -6.42 -11.59 -6.79
C HIS A 111 -5.82 -11.79 -5.39
N LEU A 112 -5.38 -10.70 -4.78
CA LEU A 112 -4.85 -10.68 -3.42
C LEU A 112 -5.90 -11.12 -2.38
N ALA A 113 -7.12 -10.57 -2.44
CA ALA A 113 -8.23 -10.94 -1.57
C ALA A 113 -8.55 -12.43 -1.63
N LEU A 114 -8.61 -13.01 -2.83
CA LEU A 114 -8.87 -14.44 -3.03
C LEU A 114 -7.73 -15.30 -2.44
N SER A 115 -6.47 -14.86 -2.57
CA SER A 115 -5.31 -15.57 -2.03
C SER A 115 -5.28 -15.65 -0.51
N ILE A 116 -5.99 -14.75 0.17
CA ILE A 116 -6.16 -14.71 1.62
C ILE A 116 -7.62 -14.95 2.03
N HIS A 117 -8.44 -15.56 1.17
CA HIS A 117 -9.82 -15.95 1.47
C HIS A 117 -10.75 -14.83 1.98
N GLN A 118 -10.54 -13.59 1.52
CA GLN A 118 -11.45 -12.50 1.82
C GLN A 118 -12.70 -12.55 0.93
N PRO A 119 -13.91 -12.40 1.49
CA PRO A 119 -15.13 -12.35 0.69
C PRO A 119 -15.18 -11.03 -0.10
N ILE A 120 -15.48 -11.14 -1.39
CA ILE A 120 -15.61 -9.98 -2.29
C ILE A 120 -17.10 -9.71 -2.51
N ASN A 121 -17.55 -8.55 -2.05
CA ASN A 121 -18.92 -8.09 -2.25
C ASN A 121 -18.94 -6.92 -3.23
N ARG A 122 -19.53 -7.15 -4.41
CA ARG A 122 -19.78 -6.12 -5.43
C ARG A 122 -21.22 -5.64 -5.35
N THR A 123 -21.55 -4.98 -4.26
CA THR A 123 -22.90 -4.42 -4.11
C THR A 123 -22.95 -3.09 -4.86
N LYS A 124 -23.90 -2.93 -5.77
CA LYS A 124 -24.13 -1.65 -6.45
C LYS A 124 -24.90 -0.73 -5.51
N TYR A 125 -24.37 0.47 -5.31
CA TYR A 125 -25.03 1.48 -4.50
C TYR A 125 -25.49 2.67 -5.36
N ASN A 126 -26.61 3.27 -4.94
CA ASN A 126 -27.13 4.49 -5.59
C ASN A 126 -26.26 5.71 -5.25
N ASN A 127 -25.60 5.68 -4.07
CA ASN A 127 -24.71 6.71 -3.59
C ASN A 127 -23.29 6.17 -3.48
N LEU A 128 -22.29 7.06 -3.49
CA LEU A 128 -20.90 6.67 -3.25
C LEU A 128 -20.75 6.15 -1.80
N MET A 129 -20.59 4.84 -1.66
CA MET A 129 -20.27 4.20 -0.39
C MET A 129 -18.77 3.99 -0.26
N ARG A 130 -18.25 4.22 0.94
CA ARG A 130 -16.84 4.02 1.29
C ARG A 130 -16.75 3.01 2.42
N SER A 131 -15.78 2.13 2.32
CA SER A 131 -15.50 1.17 3.38
C SER A 131 -14.99 1.88 4.64
N SER A 132 -15.31 1.33 5.81
CA SER A 132 -14.68 1.73 7.07
C SER A 132 -13.42 0.91 7.30
N TYR A 133 -12.30 1.58 7.51
CA TYR A 133 -10.99 0.96 7.76
C TYR A 133 -10.65 1.06 9.24
N LYS A 134 -10.45 -0.08 9.90
CA LYS A 134 -10.05 -0.14 11.31
C LYS A 134 -8.73 -0.90 11.44
N PHE A 135 -7.66 -0.29 10.95
CA PHE A 135 -6.34 -0.90 10.95
C PHE A 135 -5.83 -1.20 12.36
N CYS A 136 -5.06 -2.27 12.46
CA CYS A 136 -4.42 -2.66 13.69
C CYS A 136 -3.27 -1.70 14.04
N ASN A 137 -3.40 -1.00 15.16
CA ASN A 137 -2.35 -0.08 15.66
C ASN A 137 -1.02 -0.78 15.95
N LYS A 138 -1.01 -2.10 16.13
CA LYS A 138 0.21 -2.88 16.37
C LYS A 138 0.96 -3.22 15.09
N LYS A 139 0.36 -3.05 13.90
CA LYS A 139 0.97 -3.30 12.58
C LYS A 139 1.71 -4.66 12.57
N SER A 140 2.98 -4.67 12.16
CA SER A 140 3.84 -5.86 12.12
C SER A 140 4.20 -6.45 13.49
N ASP A 141 4.05 -5.69 14.58
CA ASP A 141 4.25 -6.17 15.95
C ASP A 141 3.00 -6.89 16.51
N CYS A 142 1.95 -7.05 15.70
CA CYS A 142 0.71 -7.68 16.14
C CYS A 142 0.87 -9.19 16.38
N GLN A 143 1.23 -9.57 17.60
CA GLN A 143 1.33 -10.98 18.01
C GLN A 143 0.00 -11.74 17.84
N SER A 144 -1.14 -11.07 17.94
CA SER A 144 -2.45 -11.68 17.68
C SER A 144 -2.65 -12.12 16.23
N HIS A 145 -1.99 -11.46 15.28
CA HIS A 145 -2.04 -11.80 13.87
C HIS A 145 -0.84 -12.66 13.46
N TYR A 146 0.37 -12.28 13.90
CA TYR A 146 1.64 -12.87 13.49
C TYR A 146 2.22 -13.89 14.49
N GLY A 147 1.54 -14.15 15.60
CA GLY A 147 2.04 -15.05 16.66
C GLY A 147 2.29 -16.49 16.20
N PHE A 148 1.57 -16.95 15.17
CA PHE A 148 1.75 -18.28 14.58
C PHE A 148 3.15 -18.47 14.00
N LEU A 149 3.77 -17.41 13.46
CA LEU A 149 5.13 -17.43 12.91
C LEU A 149 6.17 -17.75 13.98
N PHE A 150 5.87 -17.42 15.23
CA PHE A 150 6.72 -17.64 16.39
C PHE A 150 6.24 -18.82 17.25
N GLN A 151 5.39 -19.70 16.70
CA GLN A 151 4.81 -20.86 17.38
C GLN A 151 4.08 -20.48 18.69
N LYS A 152 3.56 -19.25 18.77
CA LYS A 152 2.79 -18.76 19.93
C LYS A 152 1.31 -18.98 19.67
N LYS A 153 0.61 -19.60 20.63
CA LYS A 153 -0.86 -19.61 20.64
C LYS A 153 -1.35 -18.20 20.94
N THR A 154 -1.95 -17.53 19.96
CA THR A 154 -2.50 -16.19 20.12
C THR A 154 -3.96 -16.14 19.68
N LYS A 155 -4.73 -15.24 20.30
CA LYS A 155 -6.10 -14.93 19.85
C LYS A 155 -6.01 -14.15 18.55
N CYS A 156 -6.93 -14.40 17.61
CA CYS A 156 -7.02 -13.69 16.34
C CYS A 156 -7.17 -12.17 16.58
N CYS A 157 -6.49 -11.35 15.77
CA CYS A 157 -6.64 -9.90 15.81
C CYS A 157 -8.00 -9.50 15.23
N ILE A 158 -8.74 -8.64 15.94
CA ILE A 158 -10.05 -8.15 15.49
C ILE A 158 -9.96 -6.94 14.54
N ASN A 159 -8.77 -6.38 14.37
CA ASN A 159 -8.53 -5.20 13.55
C ASN A 159 -7.99 -5.60 12.18
N ASP A 160 -8.18 -4.72 11.20
CA ASP A 160 -7.75 -4.91 9.82
C ASP A 160 -6.21 -4.89 9.71
N HIS A 161 -5.68 -5.77 8.87
CA HIS A 161 -4.25 -5.81 8.52
C HIS A 161 -4.08 -5.69 7.00
N TYR A 162 -4.73 -6.59 6.26
CA TYR A 162 -4.86 -6.56 4.81
C TYR A 162 -6.34 -6.50 4.46
N VAL A 163 -6.77 -5.62 3.56
CA VAL A 163 -8.21 -5.31 3.29
C VAL A 163 -8.49 -5.19 1.80
N HIS A 164 -7.98 -6.13 1.02
CA HIS A 164 -8.05 -6.07 -0.43
C HIS A 164 -9.48 -6.13 -0.96
N ASN A 165 -10.36 -6.89 -0.30
CA ASN A 165 -11.79 -6.89 -0.64
C ASN A 165 -12.46 -5.50 -0.48
N LYS A 166 -12.06 -4.72 0.52
CA LYS A 166 -12.55 -3.35 0.73
C LYS A 166 -12.04 -2.43 -0.39
N ILE A 167 -10.79 -2.58 -0.82
CA ILE A 167 -10.24 -1.85 -1.97
C ILE A 167 -11.02 -2.15 -3.26
N VAL A 168 -11.32 -3.43 -3.53
CA VAL A 168 -12.15 -3.82 -4.69
C VAL A 168 -13.49 -3.09 -4.65
N SER A 169 -14.20 -3.18 -3.53
CA SER A 169 -15.50 -2.53 -3.35
C SER A 169 -15.43 -1.01 -3.51
N ASP A 170 -14.44 -0.35 -2.89
CA ASP A 170 -14.31 1.10 -2.94
C ASP A 170 -13.95 1.61 -4.35
N ILE A 171 -13.10 0.90 -5.08
CA ILE A 171 -12.76 1.25 -6.47
C ILE A 171 -13.95 1.04 -7.40
N ASP A 172 -14.62 -0.10 -7.31
CA ASP A 172 -15.77 -0.41 -8.15
C ASP A 172 -16.90 0.64 -7.93
N ASN A 173 -17.17 0.99 -6.67
CA ASN A 173 -18.13 2.04 -6.31
C ASN A 173 -17.70 3.44 -6.79
N LEU A 174 -16.42 3.79 -6.66
CA LEU A 174 -15.91 5.08 -7.13
C LEU A 174 -16.05 5.19 -8.66
N LEU A 175 -15.63 4.15 -9.40
CA LEU A 175 -15.77 4.12 -10.85
C LEU A 175 -17.23 4.26 -11.29
N GLU A 176 -18.14 3.50 -10.68
CA GLU A 176 -19.56 3.58 -10.99
C GLU A 176 -20.13 4.97 -10.70
N TYR A 177 -19.77 5.55 -9.54
CA TYR A 177 -20.17 6.91 -9.18
C TYR A 177 -19.68 7.96 -10.18
N LEU A 178 -18.41 7.91 -10.58
CA LEU A 178 -17.83 8.87 -11.53
C LEU A 178 -18.52 8.77 -12.89
N LYS A 179 -18.72 7.55 -13.41
CA LYS A 179 -19.44 7.32 -14.69
C LYS A 179 -20.83 7.91 -14.64
N ARG A 180 -21.61 7.57 -13.60
CA ARG A 180 -23.00 8.00 -13.46
C ARG A 180 -23.12 9.53 -13.38
N ASN A 181 -22.30 10.17 -12.57
CA ASN A 181 -22.46 11.59 -12.27
C ASN A 181 -21.87 12.54 -13.33
N ILE A 182 -20.92 12.06 -14.14
CA ILE A 182 -20.51 12.75 -15.36
C ILE A 182 -21.69 12.83 -16.34
N HIS A 183 -22.47 11.76 -16.50
CA HIS A 183 -23.64 11.74 -17.38
C HIS A 183 -24.82 12.56 -16.85
N LEU A 184 -24.98 12.66 -15.53
CA LEU A 184 -26.08 13.40 -14.88
C LEU A 184 -25.83 14.91 -14.74
N ASN A 185 -24.76 15.46 -15.33
CA ASN A 185 -24.37 16.86 -15.23
C ASN A 185 -24.23 17.36 -13.78
N GLN A 186 -23.78 16.51 -12.84
CA GLN A 186 -23.34 17.02 -11.53
C GLN A 186 -22.20 18.01 -11.74
N THR A 187 -22.05 18.96 -10.81
CA THR A 187 -21.01 19.98 -10.92
C THR A 187 -19.64 19.30 -10.90
N LYS A 188 -18.78 19.67 -11.87
CA LYS A 188 -17.42 19.14 -12.01
C LYS A 188 -16.65 19.16 -10.67
N VAL A 189 -16.85 20.21 -9.87
CA VAL A 189 -16.25 20.38 -8.53
C VAL A 189 -16.61 19.26 -7.56
N VAL A 190 -17.87 18.81 -7.54
CA VAL A 190 -18.32 17.73 -6.64
C VAL A 190 -17.68 16.41 -7.04
N ILE A 191 -17.68 16.11 -8.35
CA ILE A 191 -17.09 14.88 -8.90
C ILE A 191 -15.58 14.83 -8.61
N GLU A 192 -14.86 15.94 -8.84
CA GLU A 192 -13.43 16.04 -8.55
C GLU A 192 -13.12 15.91 -7.05
N THR A 193 -13.98 16.46 -6.20
CA THR A 193 -13.83 16.34 -4.74
C THR A 193 -13.93 14.87 -4.30
N GLU A 194 -14.90 14.13 -4.83
CA GLU A 194 -15.06 12.72 -4.50
C GLU A 194 -13.97 11.83 -5.09
N LEU A 195 -13.51 12.12 -6.31
CA LEU A 195 -12.33 11.48 -6.91
C LEU A 195 -11.09 11.69 -6.03
N LYS A 196 -10.80 12.94 -5.63
CA LYS A 196 -9.67 13.26 -4.76
C LYS A 196 -9.70 12.46 -3.47
N LYS A 197 -10.82 12.52 -2.74
CA LYS A 197 -11.02 11.76 -1.50
C LYS A 197 -10.87 10.25 -1.74
N GLY A 198 -11.36 9.75 -2.88
CA GLY A 198 -11.22 8.35 -3.30
C GLY A 198 -9.76 7.95 -3.43
N LEU A 199 -8.98 8.70 -4.20
CA LEU A 199 -7.56 8.49 -4.40
C LEU A 199 -6.77 8.57 -3.09
N GLU A 200 -7.05 9.56 -2.24
CA GLU A 200 -6.39 9.72 -0.93
C GLU A 200 -6.68 8.54 0.00
N THR A 201 -7.93 8.06 0.03
CA THR A 201 -8.32 6.91 0.85
C THR A 201 -7.63 5.63 0.36
N ILE A 202 -7.67 5.38 -0.95
CA ILE A 202 -7.04 4.21 -1.57
C ILE A 202 -5.52 4.24 -1.31
N ASN A 203 -4.89 5.41 -1.43
CA ASN A 203 -3.47 5.59 -1.14
C ASN A 203 -3.14 5.27 0.31
N TYR A 204 -3.90 5.83 1.25
CA TYR A 204 -3.73 5.58 2.69
C TYR A 204 -3.79 4.08 3.00
N VAL A 205 -4.79 3.39 2.47
CA VAL A 205 -5.02 1.96 2.70
C VAL A 205 -3.91 1.10 2.11
N ILE A 206 -3.57 1.30 0.83
CA ILE A 206 -2.52 0.52 0.16
C ILE A 206 -1.16 0.79 0.80
N ASN A 207 -0.85 2.05 1.12
CA ASN A 207 0.38 2.39 1.81
C ASN A 207 0.45 1.75 3.21
N HIS A 208 -0.66 1.68 3.95
CA HIS A 208 -0.68 0.98 5.24
C HIS A 208 -0.33 -0.51 5.07
N MET A 209 -0.99 -1.21 4.13
CA MET A 209 -0.71 -2.62 3.85
C MET A 209 0.73 -2.84 3.37
N TYR A 210 1.24 -1.93 2.53
CA TYR A 210 2.62 -1.95 2.04
C TYR A 210 3.61 -1.83 3.19
N GLN A 211 3.50 -0.78 4.02
CA GLN A 211 4.39 -0.56 5.17
C GLN A 211 4.40 -1.74 6.13
N GLU A 212 3.23 -2.32 6.37
CA GLU A 212 3.12 -3.47 7.24
C GLU A 212 3.85 -4.69 6.66
N LEU A 213 3.58 -5.05 5.41
CA LEU A 213 4.22 -6.20 4.76
C LEU A 213 5.72 -5.99 4.51
N SER A 214 6.12 -4.78 4.09
CA SER A 214 7.52 -4.44 3.81
C SER A 214 8.37 -4.47 5.07
N SER A 215 7.79 -4.13 6.23
CA SER A 215 8.53 -4.19 7.49
C SER A 215 8.99 -5.61 7.83
N PHE A 216 8.23 -6.65 7.46
CA PHE A 216 8.68 -8.05 7.62
C PHE A 216 9.92 -8.37 6.80
N MET A 217 10.06 -7.81 5.60
CA MET A 217 11.26 -8.02 4.78
C MET A 217 12.54 -7.49 5.46
N LEU A 218 12.42 -6.39 6.22
CA LEU A 218 13.55 -5.83 6.97
C LEU A 218 13.94 -6.71 8.15
N TYR A 219 12.96 -7.19 8.93
CA TYR A 219 13.23 -7.96 10.14
C TYR A 219 13.69 -9.40 9.90
N LEU A 220 13.43 -9.97 8.72
CA LEU A 220 13.60 -11.42 8.49
C LEU A 220 14.84 -11.81 7.70
N GLY A 221 15.70 -10.86 7.30
CA GLY A 221 17.04 -11.10 6.77
C GLY A 221 17.15 -12.27 5.78
N LYS A 222 16.74 -12.07 4.52
CA LYS A 222 16.99 -12.86 3.28
C LYS A 222 16.97 -14.41 3.26
N SER A 223 16.90 -15.17 4.35
CA SER A 223 17.33 -16.58 4.32
C SER A 223 16.38 -17.63 4.89
N LYS A 224 15.29 -17.27 5.58
CA LYS A 224 14.40 -18.30 6.19
C LYS A 224 12.90 -18.19 5.97
N TYR A 225 12.36 -17.06 5.52
CA TYR A 225 10.92 -16.87 5.50
C TYR A 225 10.42 -16.32 4.17
N ASN A 226 9.33 -16.90 3.66
CA ASN A 226 8.69 -16.48 2.42
C ASN A 226 7.60 -15.44 2.74
N VAL A 227 7.60 -14.29 2.05
CA VAL A 227 6.58 -13.24 2.22
C VAL A 227 5.14 -13.79 2.12
N LYS A 228 4.94 -14.84 1.32
CA LYS A 228 3.65 -15.53 1.15
C LYS A 228 3.14 -16.17 2.46
N ASP A 229 4.03 -16.54 3.37
CA ASP A 229 3.66 -17.18 4.63
C ASP A 229 3.08 -16.16 5.63
N PHE A 230 3.55 -14.90 5.61
CA PHE A 230 3.03 -13.80 6.43
C PHE A 230 1.67 -13.34 5.94
N TYR A 231 1.53 -13.32 4.62
CA TYR A 231 0.37 -12.77 3.95
C TYR A 231 -0.89 -13.65 4.12
N ARG A 232 -0.73 -14.97 4.22
CA ARG A 232 -1.83 -15.96 4.12
C ARG A 232 -2.75 -16.09 5.34
N PHE A 233 -2.33 -15.73 6.55
CA PHE A 233 -3.02 -16.19 7.77
C PHE A 233 -3.88 -15.15 8.52
N GLY A 234 -4.16 -14.01 7.88
CA GLY A 234 -5.04 -12.98 8.43
C GLY A 234 -6.54 -13.28 8.44
N SER A 235 -6.95 -14.41 7.86
CA SER A 235 -8.35 -14.71 7.54
C SER A 235 -8.80 -16.04 8.12
N TYR A 236 -8.72 -16.20 9.45
CA TYR A 236 -9.49 -17.25 10.10
C TYR A 236 -10.89 -16.74 10.38
N ASN A 237 -11.83 -17.32 9.65
CA ASN A 237 -13.28 -17.16 9.72
C ASN A 237 -13.79 -16.97 11.17
N HIS A 238 -14.49 -15.86 11.40
CA HIS A 238 -15.59 -15.84 12.34
C HIS A 238 -16.65 -16.82 11.81
N LYS A 239 -16.60 -18.08 12.27
CA LYS A 239 -17.76 -18.95 12.30
C LYS A 239 -18.63 -18.57 13.49
#